data_AF-A0A9C9DBV5-F1
#
_entry.id   AF-A0A9C9DBV5-F1
#
_cell.length_a   1.000
_cell.length_b   1.000
_cell.length_c   1.000
_cell.angle_alpha   90.00
_cell.angle_beta   90.00
_cell.angle_gamma   90.00
#
_symmetry.space_group_name_H-M   'P 1'
#
loop_
_entity.id
_entity.type
_entity.pdbx_description
1 polymer ?
#
loop_
_entity_poly.entity_id
_entity_poly.type
_entity_poly.pdbx_seq_one_letter_code
_entity_poly.pdbx_strand_id
1 'polypeptide(L)'
;MNCKPSFPRNLRYWPILSPALLAFYLCFSPASFAENAAGDKHYLQELINAAHTQQLAQTPQWQYLLHYKENLLGSLESEADDPAFFAAAQGKTDPQAELDATLAAFFSPRPWGKKDEPAQCAFVARYQWLKARLHFDPQRLPPLPCPDFEKWYAGINPGSLTLVFPSAYINNPSSMFGHTLLRVD
;
A
#
# COMPACT_ATOMS: atom_id res chain seq x y z
N MET A 1 74.95 5.94 -36.50
CA MET A 1 74.11 5.54 -35.35
C MET A 1 73.04 4.61 -35.90
N ASN A 2 73.29 3.32 -36.06
CA ASN A 2 73.50 2.27 -35.04
C ASN A 2 72.15 1.88 -34.38
N CYS A 3 71.71 0.61 -34.33
CA CYS A 3 72.25 -0.63 -34.90
C CYS A 3 71.16 -1.73 -35.03
N LYS A 4 71.38 -2.74 -35.88
CA LYS A 4 70.80 -4.10 -35.77
C LYS A 4 71.67 -4.94 -34.79
N PRO A 5 71.29 -6.16 -34.32
CA PRO A 5 70.14 -7.00 -34.65
C PRO A 5 69.19 -7.10 -33.41
N SER A 6 68.60 -8.19 -32.90
CA SER A 6 68.62 -9.64 -33.17
C SER A 6 67.42 -10.36 -32.52
N PHE A 7 67.04 -11.52 -33.07
CA PHE A 7 66.07 -12.47 -32.49
C PHE A 7 66.80 -13.50 -31.58
N PRO A 8 66.37 -13.73 -30.33
CA PRO A 8 66.68 -14.94 -29.57
C PRO A 8 65.55 -15.98 -29.71
N ARG A 9 65.87 -17.25 -29.41
CA ARG A 9 64.95 -18.39 -29.52
C ARG A 9 64.03 -18.55 -28.31
N ASN A 10 62.93 -19.29 -28.54
CA ASN A 10 62.13 -20.04 -27.58
C ASN A 10 62.76 -20.26 -26.18
N LEU A 11 62.04 -19.86 -25.13
CA LEU A 11 61.85 -20.70 -23.95
C LEU A 11 60.38 -20.65 -23.54
N ARG A 12 59.75 -21.83 -23.47
CA ARG A 12 58.42 -22.03 -22.88
C ARG A 12 58.55 -21.94 -21.36
N TYR A 13 58.10 -20.83 -20.77
CA TYR A 13 57.79 -20.78 -19.35
C TYR A 13 56.27 -20.84 -19.18
N TRP A 14 55.76 -22.07 -19.10
CA TRP A 14 54.39 -22.35 -18.69
C TRP A 14 54.31 -22.13 -17.17
N PRO A 15 53.58 -21.13 -16.65
CA PRO A 15 53.43 -20.99 -15.21
C PRO A 15 52.66 -22.21 -14.70
N ILE A 16 53.31 -23.01 -13.86
CA ILE A 16 52.69 -24.18 -13.24
C ILE A 16 51.57 -23.67 -12.34
N LEU A 17 50.33 -24.01 -12.69
CA LEU A 17 49.14 -23.67 -11.92
C LEU A 17 49.18 -24.42 -10.58
N SER A 18 49.61 -23.73 -9.51
CA SER A 18 49.49 -24.24 -8.15
C SER A 18 48.03 -24.54 -7.82
N PRO A 19 47.65 -25.81 -7.53
CA PRO A 19 46.25 -26.19 -7.35
C PRO A 19 45.63 -25.70 -6.03
N ALA A 20 46.39 -24.98 -5.21
CA ALA A 20 46.04 -24.61 -3.83
C ALA A 20 45.12 -23.36 -3.69
N LEU A 21 44.64 -22.77 -4.80
CA LEU A 21 43.81 -21.54 -4.79
C LEU A 21 42.40 -21.73 -5.38
N LEU A 22 41.91 -22.98 -5.46
CA LEU A 22 40.55 -23.30 -5.93
C LEU A 22 39.59 -23.77 -4.82
N ALA A 23 39.97 -23.61 -3.54
CA ALA A 23 39.25 -24.17 -2.39
C ALA A 23 38.68 -23.13 -1.40
N PHE A 24 38.59 -21.84 -1.77
CA PHE A 24 38.12 -20.76 -0.87
C PHE A 24 37.01 -19.87 -1.46
N TYR A 25 36.24 -20.38 -2.43
CA TYR A 25 35.11 -19.66 -3.05
C TYR A 25 33.81 -20.50 -3.12
N LEU A 26 33.65 -21.48 -2.21
CA LEU A 26 32.53 -22.43 -2.19
C LEU A 26 31.60 -22.33 -0.95
N CYS A 27 31.62 -21.21 -0.21
CA CYS A 27 30.75 -20.99 0.95
C CYS A 27 30.00 -19.64 0.98
N PHE A 28 30.00 -18.84 -0.11
CA PHE A 28 29.19 -17.62 -0.15
C PHE A 28 27.76 -17.91 -0.65
N SER A 29 26.99 -18.66 0.13
CA SER A 29 25.60 -18.98 -0.15
C SER A 29 24.71 -17.73 -0.03
N PRO A 30 23.98 -17.31 -1.10
CA PRO A 30 23.07 -16.17 -1.04
C PRO A 30 21.71 -16.56 -0.41
N ALA A 31 21.76 -17.09 0.81
CA ALA A 31 20.58 -17.55 1.55
C ALA A 31 20.20 -16.53 2.64
N SER A 32 19.13 -15.76 2.41
CA SER A 32 18.30 -15.09 3.45
C SER A 32 17.06 -14.37 2.90
N PHE A 33 17.04 -13.98 1.61
CA PHE A 33 15.91 -13.21 1.02
C PHE A 33 14.53 -13.91 1.03
N ALA A 34 14.47 -15.22 1.33
CA ALA A 34 13.23 -15.98 1.39
C ALA A 34 12.47 -15.87 2.72
N GLU A 35 13.10 -15.41 3.79
CA GLU A 35 12.57 -15.53 5.17
C GLU A 35 11.46 -14.51 5.46
N ASN A 36 11.68 -13.24 5.09
CA ASN A 36 10.67 -12.17 5.25
C ASN A 36 9.34 -12.52 4.57
N ALA A 37 9.39 -12.99 3.30
CA ALA A 37 8.20 -13.30 2.52
C ALA A 37 7.36 -14.50 3.06
N ALA A 38 7.89 -15.26 4.02
CA ALA A 38 7.13 -16.23 4.81
C ALA A 38 6.51 -15.59 6.06
N GLY A 39 7.26 -14.74 6.77
CA GLY A 39 6.79 -13.96 7.91
C GLY A 39 5.64 -13.01 7.57
N ASP A 40 5.74 -12.30 6.44
CA ASP A 40 4.72 -11.38 5.92
C ASP A 40 3.38 -12.10 5.71
N LYS A 41 3.42 -13.29 5.10
CA LYS A 41 2.23 -14.13 4.86
C LYS A 41 1.60 -14.65 6.13
N HIS A 42 2.42 -15.05 7.11
CA HIS A 42 1.91 -15.48 8.41
C HIS A 42 1.22 -14.33 9.14
N TYR A 43 1.81 -13.13 9.12
CA TYR A 43 1.23 -11.95 9.76
C TYR A 43 -0.05 -11.47 9.06
N LEU A 44 -0.07 -11.46 7.72
CA LEU A 44 -1.29 -11.18 6.96
C LEU A 44 -2.43 -12.12 7.36
N GLN A 45 -2.15 -13.42 7.53
CA GLN A 45 -3.17 -14.38 7.96
C GLN A 45 -3.61 -14.17 9.42
N GLU A 46 -2.71 -13.78 10.34
CA GLU A 46 -3.10 -13.35 11.70
C GLU A 46 -4.08 -12.18 11.66
N LEU A 47 -3.80 -11.14 10.85
CA LEU A 47 -4.63 -9.95 10.71
C LEU A 47 -6.00 -10.26 10.08
N ILE A 48 -6.04 -11.10 9.04
CA ILE A 48 -7.29 -11.56 8.42
C ILE A 48 -8.12 -12.35 9.45
N ASN A 49 -7.53 -13.34 10.13
CA ASN A 49 -8.21 -14.14 11.14
C ASN A 49 -8.76 -13.29 12.29
N ALA A 50 -8.01 -12.27 12.73
CA ALA A 50 -8.45 -11.32 13.75
C ALA A 50 -9.59 -10.40 13.25
N ALA A 51 -9.56 -9.99 11.98
CA ALA A 51 -10.63 -9.20 11.36
C ALA A 51 -11.93 -9.99 11.19
N HIS A 52 -11.84 -11.26 10.81
CA HIS A 52 -12.96 -12.21 10.74
C HIS A 52 -13.56 -12.44 12.13
N THR A 53 -12.72 -12.68 13.13
CA THR A 53 -13.14 -12.89 14.54
C THR A 53 -13.84 -11.66 15.13
N GLN A 54 -13.41 -10.46 14.74
CA GLN A 54 -14.05 -9.19 15.12
C GLN A 54 -15.22 -8.77 14.21
N GLN A 55 -15.57 -9.56 13.20
CA GLN A 55 -16.62 -9.27 12.21
C GLN A 55 -16.47 -7.87 11.57
N LEU A 56 -15.23 -7.43 11.31
CA LEU A 56 -14.92 -6.06 10.88
C LEU A 56 -15.61 -5.69 9.57
N ALA A 57 -15.74 -6.63 8.64
CA ALA A 57 -16.38 -6.43 7.34
C ALA A 57 -17.89 -6.12 7.44
N GLN A 58 -18.52 -6.56 8.53
CA GLN A 58 -19.93 -6.33 8.83
C GLN A 58 -20.17 -5.05 9.66
N THR A 59 -19.11 -4.31 10.04
CA THR A 59 -19.24 -3.07 10.81
C THR A 59 -19.68 -1.90 9.94
N PRO A 60 -20.55 -0.98 10.43
CA PRO A 60 -20.93 0.22 9.69
C PRO A 60 -19.74 1.09 9.30
N GLN A 61 -18.68 1.15 10.13
CA GLN A 61 -17.51 1.96 9.82
C GLN A 61 -16.74 1.44 8.60
N TRP A 62 -16.58 0.12 8.46
CA TRP A 62 -16.02 -0.47 7.24
C TRP A 62 -16.93 -0.21 6.03
N GLN A 63 -18.23 -0.36 6.23
CA GLN A 63 -19.20 -0.19 5.16
C GLN A 63 -19.25 1.27 4.63
N TYR A 64 -19.13 2.26 5.51
CA TYR A 64 -19.04 3.68 5.13
C TYR A 64 -17.71 4.05 4.47
N LEU A 65 -16.59 3.43 4.86
CA LEU A 65 -15.27 3.58 4.19
C LEU A 65 -15.25 3.03 2.75
N LEU A 66 -16.26 2.24 2.39
CA LEU A 66 -16.46 1.63 1.08
C LEU A 66 -17.75 2.11 0.38
N HIS A 67 -18.47 3.07 0.96
CA HIS A 67 -19.73 3.61 0.42
C HIS A 67 -20.78 2.54 0.09
N TYR A 68 -20.90 1.46 0.89
CA TYR A 68 -21.99 0.51 0.72
C TYR A 68 -23.33 1.10 1.16
N LYS A 69 -24.38 0.75 0.43
CA LYS A 69 -25.79 0.91 0.81
C LYS A 69 -26.58 -0.34 0.41
N GLU A 70 -27.75 -0.51 0.99
CA GLU A 70 -28.73 -1.45 0.49
C GLU A 70 -29.31 -0.89 -0.82
N ASN A 71 -29.25 -1.67 -1.90
CA ASN A 71 -29.93 -1.34 -3.16
C ASN A 71 -31.42 -1.70 -3.07
N LEU A 72 -32.19 -1.47 -4.15
CA LEU A 72 -33.65 -1.68 -4.19
C LEU A 72 -34.10 -3.14 -3.96
N LEU A 73 -33.17 -4.11 -3.95
CA LEU A 73 -33.43 -5.52 -3.66
C LEU A 73 -33.01 -5.92 -2.24
N GLY A 74 -32.54 -4.98 -1.41
CA GLY A 74 -32.03 -5.23 -0.07
C GLY A 74 -30.65 -5.89 -0.03
N SER A 75 -29.93 -5.98 -1.16
CA SER A 75 -28.55 -6.44 -1.18
C SER A 75 -27.58 -5.27 -1.00
N LEU A 76 -26.50 -5.52 -0.25
CA LEU A 76 -25.50 -4.52 0.10
C LEU A 76 -24.50 -4.33 -1.06
N GLU A 77 -24.43 -3.12 -1.62
CA GLU A 77 -23.63 -2.79 -2.79
C GLU A 77 -22.96 -1.41 -2.63
N SER A 78 -21.72 -1.29 -3.10
CA SER A 78 -20.94 -0.04 -3.04
C SER A 78 -21.32 0.92 -4.15
N GLU A 79 -21.55 2.19 -3.79
CA GLU A 79 -21.78 3.29 -4.74
C GLU A 79 -20.52 3.70 -5.53
N ALA A 80 -19.35 3.11 -5.25
CA ALA A 80 -18.13 3.40 -6.01
C ALA A 80 -18.09 2.60 -7.33
N ASP A 81 -17.87 3.31 -8.44
CA ASP A 81 -17.88 2.74 -9.81
C ASP A 81 -16.49 2.60 -10.45
N ASP A 82 -15.43 3.19 -9.88
CA ASP A 82 -14.07 3.00 -10.38
C ASP A 82 -13.54 1.64 -9.92
N PRO A 83 -13.17 0.70 -10.83
CA PRO A 83 -12.64 -0.60 -10.42
C PRO A 83 -11.35 -0.49 -9.58
N ALA A 84 -10.60 0.61 -9.74
CA ALA A 84 -9.41 0.88 -8.92
C ALA A 84 -9.72 1.26 -7.45
N PHE A 85 -10.99 1.46 -7.09
CA PHE A 85 -11.41 1.64 -5.70
C PHE A 85 -11.43 0.32 -4.91
N PHE A 86 -11.53 -0.84 -5.59
CA PHE A 86 -11.63 -2.14 -4.92
C PHE A 86 -10.33 -2.93 -4.99
N ALA A 87 -9.98 -3.58 -3.89
CA ALA A 87 -8.86 -4.53 -3.83
C ALA A 87 -9.27 -5.96 -4.21
N ALA A 88 -10.54 -6.34 -3.98
CA ALA A 88 -11.12 -7.59 -4.46
C ALA A 88 -11.89 -7.39 -5.77
N ALA A 89 -11.84 -8.39 -6.67
CA ALA A 89 -12.60 -8.35 -7.93
C ALA A 89 -14.13 -8.27 -7.70
N GLN A 90 -14.61 -8.91 -6.63
CA GLN A 90 -15.99 -8.83 -6.14
C GLN A 90 -16.23 -7.72 -5.10
N GLY A 91 -15.27 -6.81 -4.88
CA GLY A 91 -15.30 -5.86 -3.76
C GLY A 91 -16.50 -4.92 -3.75
N LYS A 92 -17.13 -4.64 -4.91
CA LYS A 92 -18.36 -3.84 -4.99
C LYS A 92 -19.56 -4.46 -4.26
N THR A 93 -19.57 -5.78 -4.03
CA THR A 93 -20.69 -6.53 -3.39
C THR A 93 -20.26 -7.47 -2.25
N ASP A 94 -18.97 -7.68 -2.02
CA ASP A 94 -18.43 -8.52 -0.94
C ASP A 94 -17.50 -7.71 -0.01
N PRO A 95 -18.04 -7.18 1.12
CA PRO A 95 -17.24 -6.45 2.11
C PRO A 95 -16.15 -7.27 2.79
N GLN A 96 -16.27 -8.62 2.80
CA GLN A 96 -15.29 -9.49 3.45
C GLN A 96 -14.10 -9.73 2.54
N ALA A 97 -14.33 -10.09 1.28
CA ALA A 97 -13.26 -10.20 0.29
C ALA A 97 -12.53 -8.86 0.11
N GLU A 98 -13.25 -7.73 0.10
CA GLU A 98 -12.63 -6.40 0.01
C GLU A 98 -11.74 -6.07 1.23
N LEU A 99 -12.12 -6.53 2.43
CA LEU A 99 -11.31 -6.37 3.64
C LEU A 99 -10.03 -7.20 3.57
N ASP A 100 -10.17 -8.49 3.26
CA ASP A 100 -9.05 -9.43 3.18
C ASP A 100 -8.06 -9.01 2.08
N ALA A 101 -8.56 -8.55 0.93
CA ALA A 101 -7.76 -8.01 -0.15
C ALA A 101 -7.13 -6.65 0.18
N THR A 102 -7.83 -5.76 0.90
CA THR A 102 -7.26 -4.49 1.39
C THR A 102 -6.10 -4.75 2.36
N LEU A 103 -6.26 -5.70 3.29
CA LEU A 103 -5.16 -6.12 4.17
C LEU A 103 -3.97 -6.65 3.36
N ALA A 104 -4.21 -7.53 2.38
CA ALA A 104 -3.15 -8.07 1.52
C ALA A 104 -2.43 -6.99 0.69
N ALA A 105 -3.16 -5.96 0.25
CA ALA A 105 -2.61 -4.84 -0.52
C ALA A 105 -1.61 -4.00 0.31
N PHE A 106 -1.82 -3.84 1.62
CA PHE A 106 -0.93 -3.03 2.47
C PHE A 106 0.48 -3.62 2.66
N PHE A 107 0.66 -4.93 2.45
CA PHE A 107 1.99 -5.59 2.42
C PHE A 107 2.74 -5.41 1.08
N SER A 108 2.14 -4.73 0.09
CA SER A 108 2.70 -4.57 -1.25
C SER A 108 3.07 -3.10 -1.52
N PRO A 109 4.36 -2.75 -1.73
CA PRO A 109 4.79 -1.40 -2.08
C PRO A 109 4.51 -1.03 -3.56
N ARG A 110 3.76 -1.85 -4.30
CA ARG A 110 3.40 -1.59 -5.70
C ARG A 110 2.39 -0.42 -5.80
N PRO A 111 2.50 0.42 -6.86
CA PRO A 111 1.50 1.43 -7.21
C PRO A 111 0.06 0.93 -7.20
N TRP A 112 -0.88 1.81 -6.85
CA TRP A 112 -2.30 1.53 -6.77
C TRP A 112 -3.15 2.38 -7.72
N GLY A 113 -3.91 1.72 -8.59
CA GLY A 113 -4.88 2.36 -9.46
C GLY A 113 -4.23 3.30 -10.50
N LYS A 114 -4.59 4.58 -10.44
CA LYS A 114 -4.18 5.62 -11.40
C LYS A 114 -3.05 6.53 -10.89
N LYS A 115 -2.46 6.20 -9.74
CA LYS A 115 -1.36 6.95 -9.12
C LYS A 115 -0.19 6.00 -8.80
N ASP A 116 1.03 6.53 -8.84
CA ASP A 116 2.24 5.84 -8.37
C ASP A 116 2.39 5.90 -6.83
N GLU A 117 1.28 5.69 -6.10
CA GLU A 117 1.23 5.61 -4.63
C GLU A 117 0.93 4.17 -4.18
N PRO A 118 1.55 3.66 -3.09
CA PRO A 118 1.23 2.34 -2.55
C PRO A 118 -0.15 2.31 -1.88
N ALA A 119 -0.73 1.11 -1.69
CA ALA A 119 -2.09 0.94 -1.16
C ALA A 119 -2.34 1.62 0.20
N GLN A 120 -1.32 1.69 1.09
CA GLN A 120 -1.43 2.40 2.37
C GLN A 120 -1.72 3.91 2.19
N CYS A 121 -1.20 4.52 1.12
CA CYS A 121 -1.39 5.93 0.78
C CYS A 121 -2.61 6.18 -0.12
N ALA A 122 -2.90 5.26 -1.04
CA ALA A 122 -4.15 5.31 -1.83
C ALA A 122 -5.41 5.18 -0.95
N PHE A 123 -5.33 4.46 0.17
CA PHE A 123 -6.45 4.21 1.08
C PHE A 123 -6.17 4.58 2.54
N VAL A 124 -5.58 5.76 2.81
CA VAL A 124 -5.18 6.20 4.17
C VAL A 124 -6.28 5.97 5.21
N ALA A 125 -7.55 6.31 4.90
CA ALA A 125 -8.66 6.12 5.82
C ALA A 125 -8.92 4.64 6.19
N ARG A 126 -8.82 3.72 5.21
CA ARG A 126 -8.92 2.27 5.47
C ARG A 126 -7.71 1.76 6.25
N TYR A 127 -6.51 2.23 5.92
CA TYR A 127 -5.27 1.85 6.59
C TYR A 127 -5.27 2.26 8.07
N GLN A 128 -5.59 3.52 8.37
CA GLN A 128 -5.65 4.01 9.76
C GLN A 128 -6.77 3.31 10.56
N TRP A 129 -7.93 3.04 9.95
CA TRP A 129 -9.02 2.33 10.63
C TRP A 129 -8.67 0.86 10.92
N LEU A 130 -8.17 0.11 9.94
CA LEU A 130 -7.73 -1.27 10.14
C LEU A 130 -6.57 -1.34 11.14
N LYS A 131 -5.61 -0.42 11.07
CA LYS A 131 -4.51 -0.28 12.04
C LYS A 131 -5.02 -0.09 13.47
N ALA A 132 -6.05 0.74 13.67
CA ALA A 132 -6.64 0.98 14.99
C ALA A 132 -7.50 -0.19 15.51
N ARG A 133 -8.08 -1.01 14.63
CA ARG A 133 -8.86 -2.21 15.01
C ARG A 133 -7.99 -3.44 15.27
N LEU A 134 -6.95 -3.62 14.47
CA LEU A 134 -6.11 -4.81 14.45
C LEU A 134 -4.74 -4.60 15.12
N HIS A 135 -4.46 -3.38 15.61
CA HIS A 135 -3.27 -3.02 16.38
C HIS A 135 -1.96 -3.36 15.65
N PHE A 136 -1.79 -2.88 14.40
CA PHE A 136 -0.66 -3.28 13.56
C PHE A 136 0.70 -3.03 14.23
N ASP A 137 1.47 -4.11 14.40
CA ASP A 137 2.90 -4.10 14.71
C ASP A 137 3.69 -3.41 13.57
N PRO A 138 4.34 -2.26 13.82
CA PRO A 138 5.08 -1.52 12.81
C PRO A 138 6.42 -2.15 12.39
N GLN A 139 6.87 -3.22 13.05
CA GLN A 139 8.01 -4.03 12.59
C GLN A 139 7.58 -5.07 11.54
N ARG A 140 6.34 -5.56 11.62
CA ARG A 140 5.79 -6.62 10.76
C ARG A 140 4.90 -6.10 9.62
N LEU A 141 4.31 -4.91 9.79
CA LEU A 141 3.70 -4.13 8.71
C LEU A 141 4.14 -2.66 8.87
N PRO A 142 5.30 -2.28 8.31
CA PRO A 142 5.82 -0.93 8.42
C PRO A 142 4.88 0.11 7.79
N PRO A 143 4.63 1.24 8.46
CA PRO A 143 3.91 2.36 7.87
C PRO A 143 4.77 3.00 6.78
N LEU A 144 4.23 3.09 5.57
CA LEU A 144 4.85 3.83 4.47
C LEU A 144 4.58 5.34 4.64
N PRO A 145 5.56 6.21 4.32
CA PRO A 145 5.30 7.66 4.25
C PRO A 145 4.38 7.96 3.06
N CYS A 146 3.49 8.93 3.22
CA CYS A 146 2.51 9.32 2.21
C CYS A 146 2.60 10.83 1.94
N PRO A 147 3.66 11.32 1.26
CA PRO A 147 3.99 12.75 1.24
C PRO A 147 2.91 13.64 0.63
N ASP A 148 2.16 13.17 -0.36
CA ASP A 148 1.06 13.93 -0.97
C ASP A 148 -0.13 14.06 -0.02
N PHE A 149 -0.47 13.00 0.73
CA PHE A 149 -1.47 13.07 1.80
C PHE A 149 -1.00 13.97 2.94
N GLU A 150 0.24 13.80 3.41
CA GLU A 150 0.81 14.59 4.52
C GLU A 150 0.85 16.09 4.17
N LYS A 151 1.27 16.43 2.96
CA LYS A 151 1.29 17.80 2.43
C LYS A 151 -0.11 18.38 2.25
N TRP A 152 -1.06 17.59 1.73
CA TRP A 152 -2.47 18.00 1.63
C TRP A 152 -3.07 18.27 3.00
N TYR A 153 -2.90 17.34 3.95
CA TYR A 153 -3.45 17.40 5.30
C TYR A 153 -2.85 18.57 6.11
N ALA A 154 -1.53 18.77 6.03
CA ALA A 154 -0.87 19.94 6.62
C ALA A 154 -1.37 21.25 5.98
N GLY A 155 -1.70 21.24 4.68
CA GLY A 155 -2.30 22.37 3.97
C GLY A 155 -3.71 22.76 4.42
N ILE A 156 -4.41 21.90 5.18
CA ILE A 156 -5.70 22.25 5.80
C ILE A 156 -5.50 23.19 6.99
N ASN A 157 -4.40 23.04 7.74
CA ASN A 157 -3.99 23.86 8.88
C ASN A 157 -5.16 24.37 9.78
N PRO A 158 -6.01 23.48 10.33
CA PRO A 158 -7.27 23.89 10.97
C PRO A 158 -7.03 24.65 12.29
N GLY A 159 -7.36 25.93 12.30
CA GLY A 159 -7.49 26.77 13.50
C GLY A 159 -8.91 26.81 14.07
N SER A 160 -9.95 26.65 13.23
CA SER A 160 -11.35 26.58 13.67
C SER A 160 -12.27 25.83 12.70
N LEU A 161 -13.49 25.54 13.16
CA LEU A 161 -14.56 24.91 12.37
C LEU A 161 -15.80 25.81 12.40
N THR A 162 -16.21 26.29 11.23
CA THR A 162 -17.37 27.18 11.08
C THR A 162 -18.53 26.42 10.43
N LEU A 163 -19.64 26.24 11.15
CA LEU A 163 -20.86 25.67 10.58
C LEU A 163 -21.75 26.79 10.02
N VAL A 164 -21.77 26.93 8.69
CA VAL A 164 -22.50 27.98 7.98
C VAL A 164 -23.88 27.48 7.55
N PHE A 165 -24.91 28.19 7.98
CA PHE A 165 -26.30 28.00 7.55
C PHE A 165 -26.71 29.15 6.62
N PRO A 166 -26.47 29.06 5.29
CA PRO A 166 -26.92 30.09 4.36
C PRO A 166 -28.46 30.09 4.28
N SER A 167 -29.07 31.27 4.36
CA SER A 167 -30.52 31.42 4.17
C SER A 167 -30.90 31.09 2.72
N ALA A 168 -31.84 30.17 2.55
CA ALA A 168 -32.20 29.62 1.24
C ALA A 168 -32.82 30.71 0.32
N TYR A 169 -32.02 31.21 -0.63
CA TYR A 169 -32.49 32.17 -1.63
C TYR A 169 -33.24 31.43 -2.74
N ILE A 170 -34.57 31.34 -2.61
CA ILE A 170 -35.43 30.48 -3.45
C ILE A 170 -35.35 30.77 -4.96
N ASN A 171 -34.88 31.98 -5.32
CA ASN A 171 -34.66 32.41 -6.71
C ASN A 171 -33.30 31.98 -7.31
N ASN A 172 -32.49 31.19 -6.58
CA ASN A 172 -31.23 30.63 -7.07
C ASN A 172 -31.12 29.14 -6.67
N PRO A 173 -31.18 28.18 -7.62
CA PRO A 173 -31.19 26.76 -7.28
C PRO A 173 -29.94 26.29 -6.53
N SER A 174 -28.76 26.87 -6.80
CA SER A 174 -27.53 26.54 -6.06
C SER A 174 -27.57 26.99 -4.59
N SER A 175 -28.43 27.95 -4.24
CA SER A 175 -28.67 28.35 -2.84
C SER A 175 -29.68 27.44 -2.12
N MET A 176 -30.46 26.63 -2.85
CA MET A 176 -31.56 25.87 -2.26
C MET A 176 -31.11 24.54 -1.66
N PHE A 177 -29.96 24.01 -2.09
CA PHE A 177 -29.38 22.73 -1.62
C PHE A 177 -28.13 22.88 -0.74
N GLY A 178 -27.64 24.11 -0.55
CA GLY A 178 -26.40 24.40 0.20
C GLY A 178 -26.60 24.73 1.68
N HIS A 179 -27.76 24.40 2.26
CA HIS A 179 -28.26 24.89 3.56
C HIS A 179 -27.42 24.53 4.81
N THR A 180 -26.37 23.72 4.69
CA THR A 180 -25.42 23.47 5.79
C THR A 180 -24.04 23.19 5.21
N LEU A 181 -23.12 24.15 5.35
CA LEU A 181 -21.74 24.06 4.91
C LEU A 181 -20.81 24.04 6.13
N LEU A 182 -20.01 22.99 6.28
CA LEU A 182 -18.89 22.99 7.23
C LEU A 182 -17.66 23.59 6.54
N ARG A 183 -17.21 24.74 7.03
CA ARG A 183 -15.93 25.35 6.62
C ARG A 183 -14.86 25.02 7.66
N VAL A 184 -13.68 24.68 7.17
CA VAL A 184 -12.44 24.57 7.96
C VAL A 184 -11.63 25.83 7.69
N ASP A 185 -11.15 26.46 8.76
CA ASP A 185 -10.50 27.78 8.78
C ASP A 185 -9.19 27.74 9.58
#